data_AF-A0A7Y3M6Q7-F1
#
_entry.id   AF-A0A7Y3M6Q7-F1
#
_cell.length_a   1.000
_cell.length_b   1.000
_cell.length_c   1.000
_cell.angle_alpha   90.00
_cell.angle_beta   90.00
_cell.angle_gamma   90.00
#
_symmetry.space_group_name_H-M   'P 1'
#
loop_
_entity.id
_entity.type
_entity.pdbx_description
1 polymer ?
#
loop_
_entity_poly.entity_id
_entity_poly.type
_entity_poly.pdbx_seq_one_letter_code
_entity_poly.pdbx_strand_id
1 'polypeptide(L)'
;FSTLDRLDERLSSQRYLVGDRITEADWRLFPTLVRFDAVYVGHFKCNKRRIADYDHLSGYLRELYQTPGIAETVHFGHIKRHYYQSHETINPTRIVPAGPRLDLDAPHGRESL
;
A
#
# COMPACT_ATOMS: atom_id res chain seq x y z
N PHE A 1 -10.65 1.67 -8.40
CA PHE A 1 -9.69 1.01 -9.31
C PHE A 1 -9.22 1.93 -10.42
N SER A 2 -10.09 2.58 -11.19
CA SER A 2 -9.68 3.55 -12.23
C SER A 2 -8.61 4.58 -11.77
N THR A 3 -8.72 5.09 -10.54
CA THR A 3 -7.69 5.97 -9.96
C THR A 3 -6.35 5.26 -9.78
N LEU A 4 -6.33 4.03 -9.26
CA LEU A 4 -5.10 3.23 -9.11
C LEU A 4 -4.50 2.93 -10.49
N ASP A 5 -5.33 2.59 -11.48
CA ASP A 5 -4.87 2.35 -12.86
C ASP A 5 -4.20 3.60 -13.44
N ARG A 6 -4.79 4.79 -13.23
CA ARG A 6 -4.20 6.07 -13.66
C ARG A 6 -2.89 6.40 -12.91
N LEU A 7 -2.80 6.07 -11.62
CA LEU A 7 -1.60 6.30 -10.83
C LEU A 7 -0.47 5.36 -11.25
N ASP A 8 -0.78 4.09 -11.51
CA ASP A 8 0.18 3.13 -12.01
C ASP A 8 0.77 3.55 -13.36
N GLU A 9 -0.10 3.93 -14.31
CA GLU A 9 0.32 4.46 -15.61
C GLU A 9 1.21 5.70 -15.45
N ARG A 10 0.86 6.61 -14.55
CA ARG A 10 1.68 7.80 -14.27
C ARG A 10 3.05 7.44 -13.72
N LEU A 11 3.11 6.45 -12.82
CA LEU A 11 4.33 6.00 -12.16
C LEU A 11 5.21 5.10 -13.05
N SER A 12 4.76 4.77 -14.27
CA SER A 12 5.55 4.08 -15.29
C SER A 12 6.73 4.92 -15.82
N SER A 13 6.58 6.24 -15.80
CA SER A 13 7.55 7.20 -16.35
C SER A 13 7.95 8.30 -15.37
N GLN A 14 7.26 8.41 -14.23
CA GLN A 14 7.61 9.34 -13.16
C GLN A 14 8.00 8.57 -11.92
N ARG A 15 9.10 8.97 -11.28
CA ARG A 15 9.55 8.35 -10.03
C ARG A 15 8.54 8.56 -8.89
N TYR A 16 7.98 9.76 -8.78
CA TYR A 16 6.99 10.14 -7.77
C TYR A 16 5.74 10.80 -8.38
N LEU A 17 4.73 11.10 -7.57
CA LEU A 17 3.47 11.66 -8.06
C LEU A 17 3.60 13.06 -8.69
N VAL A 18 4.65 13.81 -8.33
CA VAL A 18 4.88 15.18 -8.81
C VAL A 18 6.34 15.35 -9.24
N GLY A 19 6.78 14.55 -10.21
CA GLY A 19 8.11 14.65 -10.80
C GLY A 19 9.13 13.69 -10.16
N ASP A 20 10.35 14.19 -9.94
CA ASP A 20 11.53 13.43 -9.52
C ASP A 20 11.84 13.54 -8.01
N ARG A 21 11.03 14.31 -7.27
CA ARG A 21 11.17 14.48 -5.82
C ARG A 21 9.95 13.97 -5.07
N ILE A 22 10.19 13.38 -3.90
CA ILE A 22 9.14 13.04 -2.95
C ILE A 22 8.48 14.32 -2.45
N THR A 23 7.15 14.32 -2.44
CA THR A 23 6.32 15.43 -1.95
C THR A 23 5.30 14.95 -0.92
N GLU A 24 4.54 15.88 -0.35
CA GLU A 24 3.41 15.53 0.53
C GLU A 24 2.37 14.65 -0.19
N ALA A 25 2.20 14.79 -1.52
CA ALA A 25 1.25 13.97 -2.26
C ALA A 25 1.59 12.47 -2.11
N ASP A 26 2.87 12.14 -2.17
CA ASP A 26 3.37 10.77 -2.04
C ASP A 26 3.09 10.22 -0.63
N TRP A 27 3.38 11.03 0.38
CA TRP A 27 3.13 10.70 1.79
C TRP A 27 1.66 10.62 2.16
N ARG A 28 0.77 11.29 1.43
CA ARG A 28 -0.69 11.14 1.59
C ARG A 28 -1.21 9.86 0.93
N LEU A 29 -0.58 9.42 -0.17
CA LEU A 29 -0.93 8.18 -0.84
C LEU A 29 -0.39 6.95 -0.08
N PHE A 30 0.84 7.01 0.43
CA PHE A 30 1.53 5.92 1.14
C PHE A 30 0.68 5.19 2.19
N PRO A 31 0.06 5.87 3.19
CA PRO A 31 -0.69 5.18 4.23
C PRO A 31 -1.90 4.43 3.69
N THR A 32 -2.44 4.85 2.53
CA THR A 32 -3.51 4.13 1.84
C THR A 32 -2.96 2.86 1.18
N LEU A 33 -1.86 2.97 0.42
CA LEU A 33 -1.27 1.83 -0.29
C LEU A 33 -0.76 0.75 0.66
N VAL A 34 -0.01 1.13 1.70
CA VAL A 34 0.58 0.18 2.66
C VAL A 34 -0.47 -0.65 3.42
N ARG A 35 -1.70 -0.12 3.56
CA ARG A 35 -2.84 -0.82 4.20
C ARG A 35 -3.70 -1.60 3.23
N PHE A 36 -3.54 -1.37 1.92
CA PHE A 36 -4.48 -1.84 0.91
C PHE A 36 -4.56 -3.37 0.86
N ASP A 37 -3.42 -4.04 0.70
CA ASP A 37 -3.38 -5.50 0.57
C ASP A 37 -3.63 -6.18 1.92
N ALA A 38 -3.14 -5.58 3.02
CA ALA A 38 -3.30 -6.10 4.37
C ALA A 38 -4.74 -6.07 4.89
N VAL A 39 -5.54 -5.11 4.40
CA VAL A 39 -6.87 -4.81 4.94
C VAL A 39 -7.88 -4.56 3.84
N TYR A 40 -7.70 -3.53 3.00
CA TYR A 40 -8.78 -3.02 2.14
C TYR A 40 -9.25 -4.03 1.09
N VAL A 41 -8.34 -4.87 0.57
CA VAL A 41 -8.68 -5.97 -0.34
C VAL A 41 -9.73 -6.90 0.30
N GLY A 42 -9.49 -7.34 1.54
CA GLY A 42 -10.41 -8.25 2.23
C GLY A 42 -11.55 -7.51 2.93
N HIS A 43 -11.21 -6.69 3.93
CA HIS A 43 -12.15 -6.04 4.85
C HIS A 43 -13.15 -5.12 4.12
N PHE A 44 -12.65 -4.29 3.20
CA PHE A 44 -13.47 -3.35 2.44
C PHE A 44 -13.87 -3.86 1.06
N LYS A 45 -13.51 -5.10 0.71
CA LYS A 45 -13.84 -5.73 -0.57
C LYS A 45 -13.31 -4.93 -1.77
N CYS A 46 -12.24 -4.15 -1.59
CA CYS A 46 -11.51 -3.53 -2.69
C CYS A 46 -10.64 -4.58 -3.38
N ASN A 47 -11.25 -5.59 -4.00
CA ASN A 47 -10.61 -6.86 -4.33
C ASN A 47 -10.45 -7.15 -5.84
N LYS A 48 -10.62 -6.16 -6.72
CA LYS A 48 -10.37 -6.36 -8.16
C LYS A 48 -8.89 -6.67 -8.47
N ARG A 49 -7.97 -6.07 -7.72
CA ARG A 49 -6.51 -6.22 -7.87
C ARG A 49 -5.81 -5.78 -6.58
N ARG A 50 -4.69 -6.41 -6.20
CA ARG A 50 -3.84 -5.99 -5.07
C ARG A 50 -2.83 -4.94 -5.53
N ILE A 51 -2.27 -4.16 -4.61
CA ILE A 51 -1.14 -3.27 -4.91
C ILE A 51 0.06 -4.07 -5.39
N ALA A 52 0.30 -5.24 -4.82
CA ALA A 52 1.35 -6.16 -5.26
C ALA A 52 1.21 -6.62 -6.74
N ASP A 53 0.01 -6.55 -7.33
CA ASP A 53 -0.26 -6.98 -8.71
C ASP A 53 -0.17 -5.82 -9.73
N TYR A 54 0.22 -4.62 -9.30
CA TYR A 54 0.45 -3.47 -10.17
C TYR A 54 1.95 -3.32 -10.48
N ASP A 55 2.28 -3.11 -11.75
CA ASP A 55 3.68 -3.11 -12.22
C ASP A 55 4.50 -1.97 -11.60
N HIS A 56 3.91 -0.77 -11.45
CA HIS A 56 4.63 0.42 -11.02
C HIS A 56 4.28 0.83 -9.58
N LEU A 57 3.03 0.71 -9.16
CA LEU A 57 2.58 1.02 -7.79
C LEU A 57 3.25 0.13 -6.75
N SER A 58 3.52 -1.13 -7.07
CA SER A 58 4.21 -2.06 -6.16
C SER A 58 5.66 -1.64 -5.90
N GLY A 59 6.40 -1.24 -6.95
CA GLY A 59 7.73 -0.66 -6.80
C GLY A 59 7.70 0.66 -6.03
N TYR A 60 6.77 1.54 -6.36
CA TYR A 60 6.60 2.85 -5.71
C TYR A 60 6.30 2.71 -4.21
N LEU A 61 5.43 1.78 -3.82
CA LEU A 61 5.16 1.51 -2.41
C LEU A 61 6.42 1.04 -1.67
N ARG A 62 7.20 0.14 -2.27
CA ARG A 62 8.44 -0.38 -1.68
C ARG A 62 9.51 0.69 -1.54
N GLU A 63 9.68 1.54 -2.54
CA GLU A 63 10.61 2.68 -2.48
C GLU A 63 10.29 3.63 -1.31
N LEU A 64 9.01 4.00 -1.14
CA LEU A 64 8.60 4.83 0.00
C LEU A 64 8.76 4.10 1.35
N TYR A 65 8.45 2.80 1.40
CA TYR A 65 8.61 2.00 2.62
C TYR A 65 10.08 1.91 3.07
N GLN A 66 11.00 1.81 2.10
CA GLN A 66 12.45 1.68 2.32
C GLN A 66 13.14 3.03 2.55
N THR A 67 12.41 4.15 2.51
CA THR A 67 12.96 5.45 2.93
C THR A 67 13.36 5.38 4.42
N PRO A 68 14.55 5.85 4.81
CA PRO A 68 15.05 5.72 6.18
C PRO A 68 14.04 6.20 7.24
N GLY A 69 13.77 5.35 8.23
CA GLY A 69 12.83 5.61 9.33
C GLY A 69 11.35 5.36 9.00
N ILE A 70 10.96 5.14 7.73
CA ILE A 70 9.55 4.93 7.37
C ILE A 70 9.04 3.55 7.79
N ALA A 71 9.81 2.49 7.58
CA ALA A 71 9.41 1.13 7.97
C ALA A 71 9.03 1.03 9.46
N GLU A 72 9.73 1.76 10.34
CA GLU A 72 9.48 1.82 11.79
C GLU A 72 8.11 2.42 12.14
N THR A 73 7.53 3.22 11.25
CA THR A 73 6.20 3.82 11.43
C THR A 73 5.05 2.86 11.11
N VAL A 74 5.33 1.72 10.48
CA VAL A 74 4.31 0.80 9.95
C VAL A 74 4.19 -0.44 10.83
N HIS A 75 3.16 -0.48 11.68
CA HIS A 75 2.88 -1.63 12.54
C HIS A 75 1.67 -2.43 12.05
N PHE A 76 1.88 -3.47 11.22
CA PHE A 76 0.81 -4.29 10.66
C PHE A 76 -0.09 -4.96 11.71
N GLY A 77 0.47 -5.36 12.84
CA GLY A 77 -0.33 -5.89 13.96
C GLY A 77 -1.40 -4.90 14.45
N HIS A 78 -1.05 -3.63 14.64
CA HIS A 78 -1.99 -2.58 15.02
C HIS A 78 -2.98 -2.27 13.89
N ILE A 79 -2.48 -2.13 12.66
CA ILE A 79 -3.31 -1.88 11.47
C ILE A 79 -4.40 -2.95 11.36
N LYS A 80 -4.03 -4.23 11.27
CA LYS A 80 -5.01 -5.31 11.05
C LYS A 80 -5.98 -5.46 12.21
N ARG A 81 -5.50 -5.43 13.46
CA ARG A 81 -6.39 -5.54 14.64
C ARG A 81 -7.40 -4.40 14.66
N HIS A 82 -6.97 -3.16 14.44
CA HIS A 82 -7.88 -2.01 14.43
C HIS A 82 -9.03 -2.21 13.42
N TYR A 83 -8.71 -2.48 12.15
CA TYR A 83 -9.76 -2.63 11.13
C TYR A 83 -10.66 -3.85 11.38
N TYR A 84 -10.08 -5.03 11.59
CA TYR A 84 -10.84 -6.26 11.66
C TYR A 84 -11.59 -6.45 12.99
N GLN A 85 -11.16 -5.82 14.08
CA GLN A 85 -11.81 -5.98 15.39
C GLN A 85 -12.72 -4.81 15.77
N SER A 86 -12.46 -3.59 15.28
CA SER A 86 -13.29 -2.42 15.64
C SER A 86 -14.51 -2.23 14.75
N HIS A 87 -14.54 -2.78 13.53
CA HIS A 87 -15.66 -2.60 12.59
C HIS A 87 -16.65 -3.77 12.65
N GLU A 88 -17.38 -3.91 13.75
CA GLU A 88 -18.30 -5.04 13.98
C GLU A 88 -19.42 -5.15 12.94
N THR A 89 -19.86 -4.01 12.38
CA THR A 89 -20.87 -3.98 11.30
C THR A 89 -20.36 -4.58 9.98
N ILE A 90 -19.05 -4.62 9.78
CA ILE A 90 -18.40 -5.16 8.58
C ILE A 90 -17.86 -6.57 8.84
N ASN A 91 -17.27 -6.80 10.02
CA ASN A 91 -16.71 -8.09 10.45
C ASN A 91 -17.23 -8.50 11.84
N PRO A 92 -18.44 -9.06 11.94
CA PRO A 92 -19.03 -9.45 13.22
C PRO A 92 -18.20 -10.49 14.00
N THR A 93 -17.47 -11.34 13.28
CA THR A 93 -16.63 -12.39 13.89
C THR A 93 -15.37 -11.86 14.57
N ARG A 94 -14.97 -10.61 14.25
CA ARG A 94 -13.72 -9.98 14.67
C ARG A 94 -12.45 -10.80 14.36
N ILE A 95 -12.56 -11.78 13.46
CA ILE A 95 -11.42 -12.59 13.02
C ILE A 95 -10.47 -11.69 12.23
N VAL A 96 -9.19 -11.74 12.60
CA VAL A 96 -8.10 -11.06 11.89
C VAL A 96 -7.46 -12.07 10.95
N PRO A 97 -7.49 -11.88 9.61
CA PRO A 97 -6.83 -12.80 8.68
C PRO A 97 -5.33 -12.90 8.94
N ALA A 98 -4.75 -14.08 8.73
CA ALA A 98 -3.30 -14.27 8.86
C ALA A 98 -2.53 -13.59 7.70
N GLY A 99 -3.00 -13.78 6.46
CA GLY A 99 -2.38 -13.19 5.27
C GLY A 99 -2.78 -11.73 4.99
N PRO A 100 -2.36 -11.18 3.83
CA PRO A 100 -1.37 -11.76 2.91
C PRO A 100 0.06 -11.65 3.46
N ARG A 101 0.99 -12.41 2.87
CA ARG A 101 2.43 -12.14 3.02
C ARG A 101 2.75 -10.86 2.24
N LEU A 102 3.42 -9.92 2.91
CA LEU A 102 3.90 -8.68 2.31
C LEU A 102 5.42 -8.74 2.26
N ASP A 103 6.01 -8.42 1.11
CA ASP A 103 7.46 -8.40 0.90
C ASP A 103 7.88 -6.98 0.52
N LEU A 104 7.79 -6.08 1.49
CA LEU A 104 8.02 -4.64 1.27
C LEU A 104 9.52 -4.27 1.25
N ASP A 105 10.39 -5.18 1.71
CA ASP A 105 11.84 -5.03 1.70
C ASP A 105 12.48 -5.50 0.38
N ALA A 106 11.71 -6.11 -0.52
CA ALA A 106 12.20 -6.52 -1.82
C ALA A 106 12.66 -5.30 -2.66
N PRO A 107 13.71 -5.43 -3.50
CA PRO A 107 14.20 -4.32 -4.34
C PRO A 107 13.09 -3.69 -5.17
N HIS A 108 12.97 -2.36 -5.12
CA HIS A 108 11.87 -1.65 -5.79
C HIS A 108 12.09 -1.45 -7.30
N GLY A 109 13.34 -1.42 -7.78
CA GLY A 109 13.66 -1.35 -9.21
C GLY A 109 13.29 -0.02 -9.87
N ARG A 110 13.39 1.08 -9.12
CA ARG A 110 12.97 2.45 -9.55
C ARG A 110 14.13 3.45 -9.53
N GLU A 111 15.35 2.96 -9.37
CA GLU A 111 16.57 3.77 -9.25
C GLU A 111 16.91 4.48 -10.56
N SER A 112 16.49 3.93 -11.70
CA SER A 112 16.77 4.47 -13.04
C SER A 112 15.68 5.42 -13.57
N LEU A 113 14.64 5.71 -12.80
CA LEU A 113 13.55 6.64 -13.13
C LEU A 113 13.83 8.06 -12.60
#